data_AF-A0A8H7KLX0-F1
#
_entry.id   AF-A0A8H7KLX0-F1
#
_cell.length_a   1.000
_cell.length_b   1.000
_cell.length_c   1.000
_cell.angle_alpha   90.00
_cell.angle_beta   90.00
_cell.angle_gamma   90.00
#
_symmetry.space_group_name_H-M   'P 1'
#
loop_
_entity.id
_entity.type
_entity.pdbx_description
1 polymer ?
#
loop_
_entity_poly.entity_id
_entity_poly.type
_entity_poly.pdbx_seq_one_letter_code
_entity_poly.pdbx_strand_id
1 'polypeptide(L)'
;PHFDTLDPTHVSEVFTRKDYAWETCGVSSNICPNISIPELKDEEAKARWWVDGYLVPCQKQLEKRPNGKTVHADKMLVAGLLAAQSCRSCKTCTSDIEVFAREWSKEIDKAVVKSPVKGYVVDIAPAPFDDPKAGIILRSSDDVDFRYKLLISLSSTSFKWTFALPPSHGEGGDETKEGLHVLQVKETALVLESILRLCHPASIRKPPVLELDAIKRVYLATKKYGMEEVEKIVRSALVSPRFLAASPLRSFGIACALRLAAEARIAATATLAISVEDWEKYLLDLEKMSGADAFHLQEYHRRCSKAALDIAHGDVPETLGEGFIWRVCRTDTSVCPVTDGPGFRGLKWWIDGYLLPCCKNLEKRPTGKSVEEDEMFSAALRKAQICPECNERSFVDLKKYAPLFGKAIDEAVAKVVLSFRLKLQ
;
A
#
# COMPACT_ATOMS: atom_id res chain seq x y z
N PRO A 1 -7.18 -14.43 20.01
CA PRO A 1 -6.92 -15.76 20.60
C PRO A 1 -5.75 -16.44 19.87
N HIS A 2 -4.65 -16.68 20.59
CA HIS A 2 -3.63 -17.62 20.12
C HIS A 2 -4.35 -18.94 19.80
N PHE A 3 -4.32 -19.37 18.54
CA PHE A 3 -4.46 -20.77 18.23
C PHE A 3 -3.25 -21.43 18.88
N ASP A 4 -3.34 -21.75 20.17
CA ASP A 4 -2.53 -22.81 20.73
C ASP A 4 -2.84 -24.00 19.84
N THR A 5 -1.84 -24.31 19.00
CA THR A 5 -1.67 -25.52 18.21
C THR A 5 -2.92 -26.36 18.14
N LEU A 6 -3.58 -26.40 16.97
CA LEU A 6 -4.45 -27.52 16.61
C LEU A 6 -3.68 -28.79 16.97
N ASP A 7 -4.04 -29.35 18.13
CA ASP A 7 -3.39 -30.49 18.71
C ASP A 7 -3.45 -31.60 17.65
N PRO A 8 -2.30 -32.07 17.13
CA PRO A 8 -2.27 -33.14 16.13
C PRO A 8 -3.08 -34.37 16.55
N THR A 9 -3.34 -34.53 17.85
CA THR A 9 -4.15 -35.62 18.40
C THR A 9 -5.64 -35.53 18.07
N HIS A 10 -6.21 -34.35 17.74
CA HIS A 10 -7.62 -34.23 17.34
C HIS A 10 -7.91 -34.77 15.93
N VAL A 11 -6.88 -35.08 15.14
CA VAL A 11 -7.00 -35.57 13.76
C VAL A 11 -6.35 -36.95 13.60
N SER A 12 -6.13 -37.67 14.71
CA SER A 12 -5.32 -38.89 14.73
C SER A 12 -5.72 -39.94 13.67
N GLU A 13 -7.02 -40.07 13.35
CA GLU A 13 -7.48 -41.09 12.39
C GLU A 13 -7.05 -40.84 10.93
N VAL A 14 -6.83 -39.59 10.51
CA VAL A 14 -6.36 -39.28 9.14
C VAL A 14 -4.84 -39.32 9.07
N PHE A 15 -4.17 -38.96 10.16
CA PHE A 15 -2.71 -38.95 10.27
C PHE A 15 -2.08 -40.34 10.51
N THR A 16 -2.88 -41.36 10.85
CA THR A 16 -2.41 -42.75 11.08
C THR A 16 -2.70 -43.71 9.92
N ARG A 17 -3.14 -43.21 8.75
CA ARG A 17 -3.38 -44.05 7.58
C ARG A 17 -2.05 -44.48 6.95
N LYS A 18 -1.76 -45.78 7.03
CA LYS A 18 -0.45 -46.40 6.73
C LYS A 18 -0.12 -46.63 5.25
N ASP A 19 -0.89 -46.04 4.36
CA ASP A 19 -0.89 -46.32 2.92
C ASP A 19 -0.31 -45.20 2.05
N TYR A 20 0.22 -44.12 2.65
CA TYR A 20 0.80 -43.01 1.89
C TYR A 20 2.31 -43.11 1.66
N ALA A 21 2.76 -42.69 0.48
CA ALA A 21 4.15 -42.78 0.04
C ALA A 21 5.19 -42.00 0.89
N TRP A 22 4.75 -41.09 1.78
CA TRP A 22 5.62 -40.28 2.65
C TRP A 22 5.77 -40.82 4.07
N GLU A 23 5.03 -41.86 4.46
CA GLU A 23 5.16 -42.46 5.79
C GLU A 23 6.41 -43.32 5.95
N THR A 24 6.86 -43.95 4.86
CA THR A 24 8.03 -44.84 4.85
C THR A 24 8.81 -44.63 3.55
N CYS A 25 9.30 -43.41 3.33
CA CYS A 25 10.21 -43.17 2.21
C CYS A 25 11.50 -43.99 2.42
N GLY A 26 11.61 -45.14 1.73
CA GLY A 26 12.75 -46.06 1.82
C GLY A 26 14.04 -45.57 1.12
N VAL A 27 14.08 -44.29 0.74
CA VAL A 27 15.23 -43.64 0.11
C VAL A 27 16.14 -43.08 1.21
N SER A 28 17.46 -43.17 1.01
CA SER A 28 18.48 -42.65 1.94
C SER A 28 18.13 -41.27 2.53
N SER A 29 18.39 -41.11 3.83
CA SER A 29 18.18 -39.86 4.59
C SER A 29 18.89 -38.63 4.01
N ASN A 30 19.91 -38.82 3.17
CA ASN A 30 20.59 -37.74 2.44
C ASN A 30 19.77 -37.16 1.28
N ILE A 31 18.82 -37.94 0.74
CA ILE A 31 17.98 -37.55 -0.40
C ILE A 31 16.58 -37.16 0.08
N CYS A 32 16.05 -37.87 1.08
CA CYS A 32 14.79 -37.55 1.72
C CYS A 32 14.96 -37.64 3.24
N PRO A 33 15.31 -36.54 3.92
CA PRO A 33 15.44 -36.56 5.36
C PRO A 33 14.07 -36.81 5.99
N ASN A 34 14.00 -37.69 6.98
CA ASN A 34 12.81 -37.88 7.79
C ASN A 34 12.90 -37.05 9.06
N ILE A 35 11.76 -36.63 9.59
CA ILE A 35 11.62 -35.92 10.85
C ILE A 35 10.65 -36.69 11.75
N SER A 36 11.04 -36.87 13.01
CA SER A 36 10.14 -37.38 14.05
C SER A 36 9.30 -36.24 14.58
N ILE A 37 7.98 -36.46 14.69
CA ILE A 37 7.04 -35.48 15.24
C ILE A 37 6.65 -35.98 16.63
N PRO A 38 7.14 -35.36 17.71
CA PRO A 38 6.90 -35.82 19.09
C PRO A 38 5.42 -35.94 19.47
N GLU A 39 4.55 -35.19 18.79
CA GLU A 39 3.12 -35.11 19.05
C GLU A 39 2.29 -36.23 18.38
N LEU A 40 2.89 -37.06 17.52
CA LEU A 40 2.24 -38.24 16.95
C LEU A 40 2.51 -39.47 17.81
N LYS A 41 1.45 -40.22 18.14
CA LYS A 41 1.48 -41.36 19.10
C LYS A 41 2.43 -42.51 18.70
N ASP A 42 2.74 -42.62 17.42
CA ASP A 42 3.71 -43.57 16.88
C ASP A 42 4.91 -42.75 16.41
N GLU A 43 6.05 -42.81 17.11
CA GLU A 43 7.33 -42.10 16.81
C GLU A 43 7.96 -42.45 15.44
N GLU A 44 7.15 -42.77 14.43
CA GLU A 44 7.52 -43.06 13.05
C GLU A 44 8.01 -41.79 12.35
N ALA A 45 9.23 -41.85 11.82
CA ALA A 45 9.85 -40.75 11.12
C ALA A 45 9.14 -40.49 9.77
N LYS A 46 8.57 -39.30 9.59
CA LYS A 46 7.86 -38.89 8.35
C LYS A 46 8.78 -38.09 7.44
N ALA A 47 8.54 -38.10 6.13
CA ALA A 47 9.35 -37.30 5.20
C ALA A 47 9.32 -35.80 5.56
N ARG A 48 10.48 -35.13 5.64
CA ARG A 48 10.54 -33.73 6.09
C ARG A 48 9.76 -32.77 5.19
N TRP A 49 9.76 -33.01 3.88
CA TRP A 49 9.01 -32.18 2.92
C TRP A 49 7.50 -32.20 3.21
N TRP A 50 6.98 -33.32 3.71
CA TRP A 50 5.56 -33.47 4.04
C TRP A 50 5.20 -32.55 5.21
N VAL A 51 6.06 -32.52 6.23
CA VAL A 51 5.87 -31.70 7.42
C VAL A 51 6.13 -30.22 7.12
N ASP A 52 7.33 -29.89 6.65
CA ASP A 52 7.77 -28.51 6.47
C ASP A 52 7.16 -27.85 5.23
N GLY A 53 6.91 -28.62 4.17
CA GLY A 53 6.45 -28.13 2.87
C GLY A 53 4.92 -28.11 2.70
N TYR A 54 4.19 -28.94 3.45
CA TYR A 54 2.73 -29.03 3.33
C TYR A 54 1.99 -28.81 4.67
N LEU A 55 2.29 -29.60 5.71
CA LEU A 55 1.54 -29.53 6.98
C LEU A 55 1.70 -28.20 7.72
N VAL A 56 2.94 -27.73 7.94
CA VAL A 56 3.21 -26.49 8.67
C VAL A 56 2.62 -25.25 7.96
N PRO A 57 2.78 -25.08 6.63
CA PRO A 57 2.09 -24.02 5.90
C PRO A 57 0.56 -24.09 6.02
N CYS A 58 -0.02 -25.29 5.93
CA CYS A 58 -1.45 -25.51 6.08
C CYS A 58 -1.94 -25.10 7.48
N GLN A 59 -1.23 -25.50 8.54
CA GLN A 59 -1.55 -25.11 9.93
C GLN A 59 -1.56 -23.59 10.10
N LYS A 60 -0.51 -22.89 9.65
CA LYS A 60 -0.46 -21.40 9.70
C LYS A 60 -1.59 -20.72 8.94
N GLN A 61 -2.11 -21.35 7.88
CA GLN A 61 -3.25 -20.83 7.14
C GLN A 61 -4.58 -21.16 7.84
N LEU A 62 -4.69 -22.33 8.47
CA LEU A 62 -5.86 -22.72 9.26
C LEU A 62 -6.08 -21.83 10.48
N GLU A 63 -5.00 -21.36 11.13
CA GLU A 63 -5.08 -20.34 12.21
C GLU A 63 -5.77 -19.05 11.73
N LYS A 64 -5.64 -18.71 10.45
CA LYS A 64 -6.26 -17.50 9.86
C LYS A 64 -7.63 -17.80 9.25
N ARG A 65 -7.85 -19.04 8.83
CA ARG A 65 -9.04 -19.51 8.09
C ARG A 65 -9.33 -20.97 8.44
N PRO A 66 -10.04 -21.23 9.55
CA PRO A 66 -10.35 -22.59 10.00
C PRO A 66 -11.46 -23.19 9.12
N ASN A 67 -11.10 -23.60 7.90
CA ASN A 67 -11.99 -24.11 6.87
C ASN A 67 -11.27 -25.23 6.10
N GLY A 68 -11.95 -26.33 5.80
CA GLY A 68 -11.36 -27.44 5.05
C GLY A 68 -10.82 -27.06 3.67
N LYS A 69 -11.40 -26.05 3.00
CA LYS A 69 -10.87 -25.52 1.73
C LYS A 69 -9.48 -24.91 1.85
N THR A 70 -9.04 -24.55 3.05
CA THR A 70 -7.71 -23.97 3.28
C THR A 70 -6.60 -24.96 2.97
N VAL A 71 -6.77 -26.23 3.34
CA VAL A 71 -5.76 -27.28 3.09
C VAL A 71 -5.82 -27.84 1.68
N HIS A 72 -6.95 -27.66 1.00
CA HIS A 72 -7.17 -28.06 -0.39
C HIS A 72 -6.85 -26.93 -1.40
N ALA A 73 -6.37 -25.78 -0.95
CA ALA A 73 -6.06 -24.68 -1.86
C ALA A 73 -4.89 -25.04 -2.79
N ASP A 74 -5.01 -24.75 -4.09
CA ASP A 74 -3.98 -25.07 -5.10
C ASP A 74 -2.57 -24.61 -4.67
N LYS A 75 -2.47 -23.42 -4.06
CA LYS A 75 -1.22 -22.88 -3.53
C LYS A 75 -0.55 -23.76 -2.46
N MET A 76 -1.33 -24.48 -1.64
CA MET A 76 -0.83 -25.35 -0.58
C MET A 76 -0.39 -26.70 -1.17
N LEU A 77 -1.21 -27.27 -2.06
CA LEU A 77 -0.89 -28.51 -2.75
C LEU A 77 0.37 -28.37 -3.62
N VAL A 78 0.46 -27.30 -4.41
CA VAL A 78 1.63 -27.02 -5.27
C VAL A 78 2.91 -26.86 -4.45
N ALA A 79 2.85 -26.20 -3.29
CA ALA A 79 4.01 -26.05 -2.41
C ALA A 79 4.53 -27.41 -1.89
N GLY A 80 3.61 -28.27 -1.41
CA GLY A 80 3.96 -29.63 -0.97
C GLY A 80 4.53 -30.48 -2.11
N LEU A 81 3.92 -30.41 -3.29
CA LEU A 81 4.36 -31.14 -4.48
C LEU A 81 5.75 -30.72 -4.96
N LEU A 82 6.03 -29.41 -4.97
CA LEU A 82 7.37 -28.89 -5.29
C LEU A 82 8.41 -29.40 -4.28
N ALA A 83 8.07 -29.43 -3.00
CA ALA A 83 8.95 -29.92 -1.94
C ALA A 83 9.22 -31.43 -2.06
N ALA A 84 8.28 -32.22 -2.60
CA ALA A 84 8.42 -33.65 -2.84
C ALA A 84 9.29 -34.03 -4.06
N GLN A 85 9.52 -33.10 -5.00
CA GLN A 85 10.20 -33.40 -6.29
C GLN A 85 11.64 -33.91 -6.14
N SER A 86 12.31 -33.59 -5.03
CA SER A 86 13.69 -33.97 -4.74
C SER A 86 13.86 -35.48 -4.52
N CYS A 87 12.79 -36.20 -4.20
CA CYS A 87 12.80 -37.65 -3.97
C CYS A 87 12.05 -38.39 -5.07
N ARG A 88 12.68 -39.38 -5.72
CA ARG A 88 12.03 -40.21 -6.76
C ARG A 88 10.81 -40.98 -6.24
N SER A 89 10.83 -41.39 -4.97
CA SER A 89 9.72 -42.09 -4.31
C SER A 89 8.57 -41.16 -3.93
N CYS A 90 8.87 -39.93 -3.49
CA CYS A 90 7.85 -38.97 -3.09
C CYS A 90 7.31 -38.17 -4.28
N LYS A 91 8.03 -38.05 -5.39
CA LYS A 91 7.54 -37.34 -6.59
C LYS A 91 6.25 -37.93 -7.17
N THR A 92 5.95 -39.20 -6.91
CA THR A 92 4.72 -39.87 -7.37
C THR A 92 3.53 -39.69 -6.44
N CYS A 93 3.65 -38.95 -5.33
CA CYS A 93 2.61 -38.82 -4.30
C CYS A 93 1.49 -37.83 -4.64
N THR A 94 1.36 -37.39 -5.90
CA THR A 94 0.40 -36.35 -6.29
C THR A 94 -1.04 -36.73 -5.98
N SER A 95 -1.41 -38.00 -6.24
CA SER A 95 -2.72 -38.55 -5.88
C SER A 95 -2.91 -38.60 -4.37
N ASP A 96 -1.85 -38.95 -3.66
CA ASP A 96 -1.89 -39.23 -2.23
C ASP A 96 -2.10 -37.94 -1.44
N ILE A 97 -1.37 -36.87 -1.78
CA ILE A 97 -1.50 -35.57 -1.10
C ILE A 97 -2.88 -34.95 -1.33
N GLU A 98 -3.46 -35.12 -2.52
CA GLU A 98 -4.82 -34.68 -2.83
C GLU A 98 -5.88 -35.48 -2.06
N VAL A 99 -5.70 -36.80 -1.97
CA VAL A 99 -6.60 -37.67 -1.19
C VAL A 99 -6.52 -37.31 0.30
N PHE A 100 -5.32 -37.14 0.84
CA PHE A 100 -5.13 -36.69 2.21
C PHE A 100 -5.76 -35.31 2.44
N ALA A 101 -5.51 -34.33 1.56
CA ALA A 101 -6.06 -32.99 1.67
C ALA A 101 -7.60 -33.00 1.70
N ARG A 102 -8.22 -33.87 0.90
CA ARG A 102 -9.67 -34.03 0.83
C ARG A 102 -10.24 -34.65 2.10
N GLU A 103 -9.60 -35.69 2.64
CA GLU A 103 -10.04 -36.33 3.88
C GLU A 103 -9.79 -35.41 5.08
N TRP A 104 -8.64 -34.75 5.13
CA TRP A 104 -8.31 -33.77 6.17
C TRP A 104 -9.27 -32.57 6.11
N SER A 105 -9.64 -32.08 4.92
CA SER A 105 -10.67 -31.06 4.75
C SER A 105 -11.99 -31.46 5.41
N LYS A 106 -12.44 -32.71 5.21
CA LYS A 106 -13.69 -33.21 5.81
C LYS A 106 -13.59 -33.27 7.33
N GLU A 107 -12.45 -33.72 7.88
CA GLU A 107 -12.26 -33.76 9.33
C GLU A 107 -12.12 -32.36 9.94
N ILE A 108 -11.50 -31.42 9.24
CA ILE A 108 -11.48 -30.00 9.64
C ILE A 108 -12.90 -29.46 9.66
N ASP A 109 -13.68 -29.67 8.60
CA ASP A 109 -15.07 -29.20 8.54
C ASP A 109 -15.93 -29.86 9.62
N LYS A 110 -15.74 -31.16 9.89
CA LYS A 110 -16.41 -31.86 11.00
C LYS A 110 -15.96 -31.36 12.36
N ALA A 111 -14.68 -31.05 12.57
CA ALA A 111 -14.17 -30.53 13.83
C ALA A 111 -14.66 -29.09 14.09
N VAL A 112 -14.74 -28.28 13.03
CA VAL A 112 -15.37 -26.96 13.06
C VAL A 112 -16.86 -27.07 13.45
N VAL A 113 -17.57 -28.10 12.97
CA VAL A 113 -19.00 -28.35 13.29
C VAL A 113 -19.21 -29.02 14.66
N LYS A 114 -18.32 -29.93 15.09
CA LYS A 114 -18.44 -30.73 16.32
C LYS A 114 -17.80 -30.10 17.56
N SER A 115 -16.96 -29.08 17.39
CA SER A 115 -16.48 -28.30 18.53
C SER A 115 -17.71 -27.77 19.27
N PRO A 116 -17.96 -28.15 20.53
CA PRO A 116 -19.06 -27.59 21.27
C PRO A 116 -18.83 -26.09 21.28
N VAL A 117 -19.83 -25.34 20.86
CA VAL A 117 -19.87 -23.89 20.95
C VAL A 117 -19.80 -23.53 22.45
N LYS A 118 -18.58 -23.56 23.03
CA LYS A 118 -18.19 -22.58 24.03
C LYS A 118 -18.39 -21.28 23.26
N GLY A 119 -19.49 -20.58 23.59
CA GLY A 119 -20.00 -19.43 22.86
C GLY A 119 -18.89 -18.73 22.10
N TYR A 120 -19.03 -18.62 20.78
CA TYR A 120 -18.23 -17.64 20.04
C TYR A 120 -18.30 -16.38 20.89
N VAL A 121 -17.20 -16.04 21.56
CA VAL A 121 -17.10 -14.75 22.20
C VAL A 121 -16.99 -13.83 21.01
N VAL A 122 -18.15 -13.39 20.54
CA VAL A 122 -18.26 -12.30 19.61
C VAL A 122 -17.56 -11.16 20.34
N ASP A 123 -16.34 -10.87 19.91
CA ASP A 123 -15.48 -9.93 20.59
C ASP A 123 -16.19 -8.58 20.57
N ILE A 124 -16.42 -8.01 21.75
CA ILE A 124 -16.99 -6.66 21.84
C ILE A 124 -15.87 -5.70 21.49
N ALA A 125 -16.09 -4.85 20.50
CA ALA A 125 -15.13 -3.84 20.11
C ALA A 125 -14.78 -2.94 21.32
N PRO A 126 -13.50 -2.60 21.53
CA PRO A 126 -13.09 -1.81 22.68
C PRO A 126 -13.67 -0.39 22.62
N ALA A 127 -13.60 0.32 23.75
CA ALA A 127 -14.00 1.72 23.85
C ALA A 127 -13.58 2.57 22.62
N PRO A 128 -14.49 3.41 22.08
CA PRO A 128 -15.79 3.80 22.64
C PRO A 128 -17.00 2.91 22.23
N PHE A 129 -16.77 1.73 21.65
CA PHE A 129 -17.84 0.89 21.08
C PHE A 129 -18.28 -0.28 21.97
N ASP A 130 -18.08 -0.16 23.28
CA ASP A 130 -18.41 -1.13 24.33
C ASP A 130 -19.53 -0.66 25.28
N ASP A 131 -20.15 0.51 25.04
CA ASP A 131 -21.18 1.09 25.92
C ASP A 131 -22.40 0.15 26.06
N PRO A 132 -22.71 -0.37 27.26
CA PRO A 132 -23.88 -1.22 27.49
C PRO A 132 -25.22 -0.50 27.32
N LYS A 133 -25.22 0.84 27.23
CA LYS A 133 -26.42 1.66 26.93
C LYS A 133 -26.55 1.98 25.44
N ALA A 134 -25.89 1.23 24.57
CA ALA A 134 -26.05 1.32 23.12
C ALA A 134 -27.48 0.95 22.69
N GLY A 135 -27.93 1.51 21.56
CA GLY A 135 -29.27 1.25 21.01
C GLY A 135 -29.30 0.14 19.95
N ILE A 136 -28.14 -0.22 19.41
CA ILE A 136 -27.99 -1.28 18.41
C ILE A 136 -26.59 -1.93 18.53
N ILE A 137 -26.47 -3.16 18.05
CA ILE A 137 -25.19 -3.82 17.82
C ILE A 137 -24.96 -3.94 16.31
N LEU A 138 -23.83 -3.43 15.81
CA LEU A 138 -23.37 -3.70 14.45
C LEU A 138 -22.36 -4.85 14.51
N ARG A 139 -22.65 -5.97 13.85
CA ARG A 139 -21.71 -7.10 13.76
C ARG A 139 -20.94 -7.07 12.46
N SER A 140 -19.61 -7.03 12.54
CA SER A 140 -18.73 -7.07 11.37
C SER A 140 -18.73 -8.45 10.69
N SER A 141 -18.19 -8.53 9.48
CA SER A 141 -18.11 -9.80 8.72
C SER A 141 -17.16 -10.85 9.34
N ASP A 142 -16.31 -10.41 10.27
CA ASP A 142 -15.37 -11.20 11.07
C ASP A 142 -15.82 -11.30 12.54
N ASP A 143 -17.13 -11.19 12.77
CA ASP A 143 -17.82 -11.50 14.03
C ASP A 143 -17.35 -10.66 15.25
N VAL A 144 -17.15 -9.35 15.03
CA VAL A 144 -16.89 -8.38 16.11
C VAL A 144 -18.14 -7.50 16.29
N ASP A 145 -18.62 -7.40 17.53
CA ASP A 145 -19.80 -6.60 17.87
C ASP A 145 -19.39 -5.19 18.27
N PHE A 146 -19.89 -4.21 17.53
CA PHE A 146 -19.75 -2.78 17.83
C PHE A 146 -21.05 -2.29 18.47
N ARG A 147 -21.00 -1.99 19.77
CA ARG A 147 -22.14 -1.38 20.47
C ARG A 147 -22.22 0.08 20.08
N TYR A 148 -23.36 0.46 19.53
CA TYR A 148 -23.50 1.72 18.85
C TYR A 148 -24.67 2.54 19.36
N LYS A 149 -24.39 3.81 19.65
CA LYS A 149 -25.38 4.77 20.16
C LYS A 149 -25.82 5.67 19.01
N LEU A 150 -27.11 6.03 18.99
CA LEU A 150 -27.85 6.72 17.93
C LEU A 150 -27.20 8.00 17.33
N LEU A 151 -26.10 8.52 17.89
CA LEU A 151 -25.41 9.75 17.49
C LEU A 151 -24.97 9.80 16.01
N ILE A 152 -24.83 8.67 15.32
CA ILE A 152 -24.41 8.63 13.91
C ILE A 152 -25.59 8.47 12.93
N SER A 153 -26.83 8.33 13.42
CA SER A 153 -28.00 8.66 12.60
C SER A 153 -27.96 10.12 12.06
N LEU A 154 -27.11 10.97 12.64
CA LEU A 154 -26.87 12.34 12.23
C LEU A 154 -25.75 12.52 11.18
N SER A 155 -24.84 11.56 11.00
CA SER A 155 -23.68 11.69 10.08
C SER A 155 -23.72 10.76 8.86
N SER A 156 -24.76 9.94 8.71
CA SER A 156 -24.99 9.08 7.54
C SER A 156 -26.43 9.21 7.06
N THR A 157 -26.62 9.51 5.78
CA THR A 157 -27.94 9.57 5.15
C THR A 157 -28.56 8.19 4.95
N SER A 158 -27.74 7.17 4.68
CA SER A 158 -28.20 5.78 4.52
C SER A 158 -28.64 5.14 5.84
N PHE A 159 -27.93 5.43 6.94
CA PHE A 159 -28.33 4.99 8.28
C PHE A 159 -29.53 5.77 8.83
N LYS A 160 -30.04 6.81 8.17
CA LYS A 160 -31.38 7.33 8.53
C LYS A 160 -32.49 6.38 8.10
N TRP A 161 -32.31 5.60 7.04
CA TRP A 161 -33.40 4.82 6.44
C TRP A 161 -33.50 3.39 6.97
N THR A 162 -32.37 2.72 7.25
CA THR A 162 -32.37 1.36 7.84
C THR A 162 -32.82 1.33 9.30
N PHE A 163 -32.71 2.45 10.02
CA PHE A 163 -33.08 2.57 11.43
C PHE A 163 -34.48 3.15 11.68
N ALA A 164 -35.16 3.62 10.63
CA ALA A 164 -36.52 4.17 10.71
C ALA A 164 -37.62 3.13 10.41
N LEU A 165 -37.24 1.91 10.04
CA LEU A 165 -38.20 0.82 9.85
C LEU A 165 -38.50 0.16 11.21
N PRO A 166 -39.78 0.11 11.63
CA PRO A 166 -40.18 -0.82 12.69
C PRO A 166 -39.83 -2.24 12.24
N PRO A 167 -39.51 -3.17 13.15
CA PRO A 167 -39.16 -4.53 12.77
C PRO A 167 -40.34 -5.13 12.01
N SER A 168 -40.19 -5.33 10.71
CA SER A 168 -41.10 -6.18 9.96
C SER A 168 -40.86 -7.59 10.47
N HIS A 169 -41.80 -8.13 11.25
CA HIS A 169 -41.92 -9.56 11.49
C HIS A 169 -41.97 -10.27 10.13
N GLY A 170 -40.82 -10.68 9.63
CA GLY A 170 -40.64 -11.30 8.34
C GLY A 170 -39.53 -12.33 8.48
N GLU A 171 -39.92 -13.59 8.31
CA GLU A 171 -39.14 -14.82 8.35
C GLU A 171 -37.72 -14.65 7.75
N GLY A 172 -36.75 -14.35 8.61
CA GLY A 172 -35.40 -14.01 8.19
C GLY A 172 -34.44 -13.70 9.34
N GLY A 173 -34.49 -14.46 10.44
CA GLY A 173 -33.41 -14.58 11.42
C GLY A 173 -32.85 -13.27 12.02
N ASP A 174 -33.68 -12.47 12.68
CA ASP A 174 -33.20 -11.34 13.49
C ASP A 174 -32.58 -11.87 14.79
N GLU A 175 -31.24 -11.89 14.85
CA GLU A 175 -30.53 -12.16 16.09
C GLU A 175 -30.69 -10.99 17.05
N THR A 176 -31.26 -11.25 18.22
CA THR A 176 -31.29 -10.32 19.35
C THR A 176 -30.27 -10.75 20.38
N LYS A 177 -29.31 -9.88 20.72
CA LYS A 177 -28.30 -10.12 21.76
C LYS A 177 -28.48 -9.12 22.89
N GLU A 178 -28.67 -9.60 24.12
CA GLU A 178 -28.90 -8.76 25.31
C GLU A 178 -30.09 -7.79 25.17
N GLY A 179 -31.11 -8.17 24.40
CA GLY A 179 -32.28 -7.31 24.12
C GLY A 179 -32.05 -6.22 23.07
N LEU A 180 -30.87 -6.17 22.45
CA LEU A 180 -30.55 -5.29 21.32
C LEU A 180 -30.61 -6.05 19.99
N HIS A 181 -31.10 -5.37 18.96
CA HIS A 181 -31.08 -5.89 17.59
C HIS A 181 -29.63 -5.91 17.07
N VAL A 182 -29.23 -7.02 16.45
CA VAL A 182 -27.91 -7.19 15.85
C VAL A 182 -28.02 -7.05 14.33
N LEU A 183 -27.36 -6.03 13.78
CA LEU A 183 -27.29 -5.82 12.34
C LEU A 183 -25.95 -6.34 11.80
N GLN A 184 -26.01 -7.43 11.04
CA GLN A 184 -24.85 -7.98 10.34
C GLN A 184 -24.44 -7.08 9.16
N VAL A 185 -23.16 -6.68 9.11
CA VAL A 185 -22.59 -5.90 8.00
C VAL A 185 -21.54 -6.71 7.22
N LYS A 186 -21.19 -6.21 6.03
CA LYS A 186 -20.24 -6.86 5.11
C LYS A 186 -18.78 -6.43 5.34
N GLU A 187 -18.59 -5.36 6.10
CA GLU A 187 -17.29 -4.77 6.39
C GLU A 187 -16.62 -5.54 7.53
N THR A 188 -15.29 -5.68 7.44
CA THR A 188 -14.48 -6.25 8.51
C THR A 188 -14.42 -5.28 9.70
N ALA A 189 -14.09 -5.79 10.88
CA ALA A 189 -14.00 -5.02 12.12
C ALA A 189 -13.10 -3.79 11.94
N LEU A 190 -11.94 -3.96 11.27
CA LEU A 190 -11.01 -2.86 10.99
C LEU A 190 -11.64 -1.71 10.17
N VAL A 191 -12.41 -2.04 9.13
CA VAL A 191 -13.03 -1.04 8.25
C VAL A 191 -14.17 -0.35 8.99
N LEU A 192 -14.99 -1.14 9.68
CA LEU A 192 -16.10 -0.66 10.48
C LEU A 192 -15.60 0.27 11.60
N GLU A 193 -14.65 -0.19 12.42
CA GLU A 193 -14.03 0.63 13.47
C GLU A 193 -13.50 1.95 12.92
N SER A 194 -12.82 1.92 11.77
CA SER A 194 -12.27 3.13 11.14
C SER A 194 -13.34 4.17 10.83
N ILE A 195 -14.44 3.78 10.17
CA ILE A 195 -15.51 4.72 9.82
C ILE A 195 -16.29 5.19 11.07
N LEU A 196 -16.51 4.30 12.05
CA LEU A 196 -17.22 4.67 13.28
C LEU A 196 -16.38 5.63 14.13
N ARG A 197 -15.05 5.40 14.24
CA ARG A 197 -14.14 6.33 14.94
C ARG A 197 -14.10 7.69 14.26
N LEU A 198 -14.08 7.74 12.92
CA LEU A 198 -14.11 9.02 12.19
C LEU A 198 -15.39 9.83 12.44
N CYS A 199 -16.49 9.15 12.78
CA CYS A 199 -17.75 9.80 13.16
C CYS A 199 -17.84 10.13 14.66
N HIS A 200 -16.98 9.57 15.51
CA HIS A 200 -17.14 9.62 16.95
C HIS A 200 -16.49 10.89 17.54
N PRO A 201 -17.21 11.71 18.34
CA PRO A 201 -16.66 12.94 18.92
C PRO A 201 -15.39 12.74 19.75
N ALA A 202 -15.27 11.63 20.48
CA ALA A 202 -14.07 11.33 21.27
C ALA A 202 -12.81 11.12 20.40
N SER A 203 -12.96 10.80 19.13
CA SER A 203 -11.86 10.61 18.19
C SER A 203 -11.42 11.91 17.50
N ILE A 204 -12.11 13.03 17.72
CA ILE A 204 -11.70 14.35 17.19
C ILE A 204 -10.29 14.73 17.66
N ARG A 205 -9.94 14.40 18.92
CA ARG A 205 -8.62 14.70 19.48
C ARG A 205 -7.51 13.76 18.99
N LYS A 206 -7.88 12.55 18.54
CA LYS A 206 -6.95 11.54 18.04
C LYS A 206 -7.63 10.75 16.92
N PRO A 207 -7.67 11.32 15.70
CA PRO A 207 -8.30 10.64 14.57
C PRO A 207 -7.54 9.35 14.25
N PRO A 208 -8.23 8.30 13.77
CA PRO A 208 -7.59 7.06 13.39
C PRO A 208 -6.59 7.31 12.26
N VAL A 209 -5.42 6.70 12.38
CA VAL A 209 -4.40 6.73 11.33
C VAL A 209 -4.77 5.69 10.28
N LEU A 210 -5.17 6.15 9.09
CA LEU A 210 -5.54 5.27 7.98
C LEU A 210 -4.32 4.91 7.14
N GLU A 211 -4.05 3.63 6.93
CA GLU A 211 -2.99 3.17 6.03
C GLU A 211 -3.49 3.03 4.58
N LEU A 212 -2.59 3.13 3.59
CA LEU A 212 -2.95 3.07 2.16
C LEU A 212 -3.73 1.78 1.78
N ASP A 213 -3.42 0.64 2.42
CA ASP A 213 -4.16 -0.61 2.21
C ASP A 213 -5.60 -0.58 2.73
N ALA A 214 -5.86 0.22 3.78
CA ALA A 214 -7.19 0.37 4.35
C ALA A 214 -8.03 1.40 3.60
N ILE A 215 -7.40 2.47 3.07
CA ILE A 215 -8.10 3.61 2.44
C ILE A 215 -9.11 3.19 1.39
N LYS A 216 -8.76 2.26 0.49
CA LYS A 216 -9.69 1.79 -0.55
C LYS A 216 -10.97 1.20 0.04
N ARG A 217 -10.84 0.34 1.06
CA ARG A 217 -11.98 -0.33 1.70
C ARG A 217 -12.81 0.64 2.53
N VAL A 218 -12.14 1.51 3.28
CA VAL A 218 -12.79 2.55 4.10
C VAL A 218 -13.55 3.53 3.21
N TYR A 219 -12.96 4.03 2.11
CA TYR A 219 -13.64 4.92 1.17
C TYR A 219 -14.89 4.28 0.58
N LEU A 220 -14.81 3.03 0.11
CA LEU A 220 -15.98 2.32 -0.43
C LEU A 220 -17.09 2.16 0.60
N ALA A 221 -16.74 1.90 1.87
CA ALA A 221 -17.70 1.86 2.97
C ALA A 221 -18.34 3.24 3.21
N THR A 222 -17.56 4.33 3.21
CA THR A 222 -18.11 5.70 3.37
C THR A 222 -19.08 6.05 2.25
N LYS A 223 -18.81 5.64 1.01
CA LYS A 223 -19.73 5.79 -0.13
C LYS A 223 -21.00 4.97 0.04
N LYS A 224 -20.86 3.69 0.40
CA LYS A 224 -21.99 2.77 0.65
C LYS A 224 -22.94 3.32 1.71
N TYR A 225 -22.39 3.90 2.77
CA TYR A 225 -23.15 4.44 3.89
C TYR A 225 -23.48 5.93 3.78
N GLY A 226 -23.17 6.61 2.67
CA GLY A 226 -23.48 8.03 2.50
C GLY A 226 -22.87 8.93 3.58
N MET A 227 -21.63 8.67 3.97
CA MET A 227 -20.89 9.40 5.01
C MET A 227 -19.98 10.46 4.39
N GLU A 228 -20.56 11.55 3.87
CA GLU A 228 -19.85 12.55 3.06
C GLU A 228 -18.68 13.23 3.78
N GLU A 229 -18.83 13.59 5.06
CA GLU A 229 -17.74 14.23 5.81
C GLU A 229 -16.59 13.25 6.09
N VAL A 230 -16.91 11.99 6.37
CA VAL A 230 -15.90 10.94 6.55
C VAL A 230 -15.18 10.66 5.23
N GLU A 231 -15.91 10.65 4.12
CA GLU A 231 -15.34 10.52 2.78
C GLU A 231 -14.30 11.61 2.51
N LYS A 232 -14.60 12.88 2.82
CA LYS A 232 -13.65 14.00 2.69
C LYS A 232 -12.38 13.78 3.51
N ILE A 233 -12.51 13.27 4.73
CA ILE A 233 -11.36 12.96 5.59
C ILE A 233 -10.51 11.84 4.96
N VAL A 234 -11.13 10.77 4.47
CA VAL A 234 -10.43 9.64 3.82
C VAL A 234 -9.71 10.09 2.55
N ARG A 235 -10.37 10.93 1.73
CA ARG A 235 -9.76 11.53 0.53
C ARG A 235 -8.55 12.40 0.87
N SER A 236 -8.66 13.23 1.91
CA SER A 236 -7.55 14.06 2.39
C SER A 236 -6.41 13.21 2.94
N ALA A 237 -6.72 12.09 3.60
CA ALA A 237 -5.71 11.16 4.09
C ALA A 237 -4.92 10.52 2.95
N LEU A 238 -5.57 10.16 1.83
CA LEU A 238 -4.94 9.57 0.65
C LEU A 238 -3.85 10.46 0.04
N VAL A 239 -4.07 11.77 0.02
CA VAL A 239 -3.11 12.76 -0.50
C VAL A 239 -2.36 13.50 0.60
N SER A 240 -2.27 12.91 1.79
CA SER A 240 -1.54 13.51 2.89
C SER A 240 -0.02 13.55 2.60
N PRO A 241 0.72 14.54 3.12
CA PRO A 241 2.15 14.69 2.85
C PRO A 241 2.98 13.43 3.15
N ARG A 242 2.60 12.66 4.19
CA ARG A 242 3.28 11.39 4.53
C ARG A 242 3.23 10.37 3.38
N PHE A 243 2.11 10.26 2.67
CA PHE A 243 1.96 9.30 1.58
C PHE A 243 2.48 9.83 0.27
N LEU A 244 2.35 11.14 0.02
CA LEU A 244 2.95 11.76 -1.16
C LEU A 244 4.47 11.74 -1.12
N ALA A 245 5.08 11.82 0.06
CA ALA A 245 6.54 11.68 0.22
C ALA A 245 7.01 10.22 0.14
N ALA A 246 6.30 9.28 0.78
CA ALA A 246 6.74 7.90 0.88
C ALA A 246 6.34 7.03 -0.33
N SER A 247 5.14 7.23 -0.88
CA SER A 247 4.56 6.35 -1.91
C SER A 247 3.58 7.12 -2.82
N PRO A 248 4.04 8.12 -3.58
CA PRO A 248 3.15 8.92 -4.45
C PRO A 248 2.54 8.09 -5.58
N LEU A 249 3.26 7.12 -6.15
CA LEU A 249 2.75 6.21 -7.19
C LEU A 249 1.56 5.37 -6.69
N ARG A 250 1.70 4.81 -5.48
CA ARG A 250 0.62 4.06 -4.84
C ARG A 250 -0.61 4.92 -4.58
N SER A 251 -0.38 6.14 -4.08
CA SER A 251 -1.44 7.11 -3.80
C SER A 251 -2.18 7.49 -5.08
N PHE A 252 -1.45 7.69 -6.17
CA PHE A 252 -1.99 7.92 -7.51
C PHE A 252 -2.83 6.73 -7.98
N GLY A 253 -2.30 5.51 -7.89
CA GLY A 253 -3.01 4.31 -8.32
C GLY A 253 -4.30 4.05 -7.55
N ILE A 254 -4.30 4.27 -6.23
CA ILE A 254 -5.52 4.18 -5.41
C ILE A 254 -6.51 5.27 -5.82
N ALA A 255 -6.06 6.52 -6.05
CA ALA A 255 -6.94 7.60 -6.48
C ALA A 255 -7.59 7.30 -7.84
N CYS A 256 -6.83 6.76 -8.81
CA CYS A 256 -7.37 6.32 -10.10
C CYS A 256 -8.37 5.18 -9.95
N ALA A 257 -8.04 4.15 -9.16
CA ALA A 257 -8.92 3.01 -8.90
C ALA A 257 -10.24 3.43 -8.22
N LEU A 258 -10.22 4.51 -7.43
CA LEU A 258 -11.38 5.10 -6.77
C LEU A 258 -12.07 6.20 -7.61
N ARG A 259 -11.55 6.50 -8.82
CA ARG A 259 -12.02 7.57 -9.72
C ARG A 259 -12.00 8.96 -9.08
N LEU A 260 -11.04 9.21 -8.19
CA LEU A 260 -10.84 10.46 -7.47
C LEU A 260 -9.92 11.39 -8.25
N ALA A 261 -10.47 12.08 -9.26
CA ALA A 261 -9.67 12.85 -10.22
C ALA A 261 -8.88 14.00 -9.60
N ALA A 262 -9.38 14.65 -8.54
CA ALA A 262 -8.67 15.73 -7.87
C ALA A 262 -7.46 15.20 -7.10
N GLU A 263 -7.66 14.15 -6.32
CA GLU A 263 -6.62 13.46 -5.55
C GLU A 263 -5.57 12.84 -6.46
N ALA A 264 -5.99 12.26 -7.58
CA ALA A 264 -5.09 11.68 -8.56
C ALA A 264 -4.20 12.76 -9.20
N ARG A 265 -4.70 13.98 -9.45
CA ARG A 265 -3.84 15.10 -9.91
C ARG A 265 -2.81 15.52 -8.87
N ILE A 266 -3.21 15.58 -7.60
CA ILE A 266 -2.30 15.91 -6.49
C ILE A 266 -1.20 14.85 -6.39
N ALA A 267 -1.59 13.56 -6.37
CA ALA A 267 -0.65 12.46 -6.30
C ALA A 267 0.27 12.40 -7.53
N ALA A 268 -0.25 12.60 -8.74
CA ALA A 268 0.55 12.66 -9.97
C ALA A 268 1.61 13.77 -9.92
N THR A 269 1.27 14.94 -9.37
CA THR A 269 2.24 16.02 -9.19
C THR A 269 3.36 15.61 -8.25
N ALA A 270 3.04 14.89 -7.16
CA ALA A 270 4.06 14.37 -6.25
C ALA A 270 5.00 13.34 -6.91
N THR A 271 4.53 12.60 -7.94
CA THR A 271 5.40 11.64 -8.67
C THR A 271 6.49 12.33 -9.49
N LEU A 272 6.37 13.63 -9.79
CA LEU A 272 7.39 14.37 -10.54
C LEU A 272 8.72 14.49 -9.79
N ALA A 273 8.74 14.24 -8.48
CA ALA A 273 9.97 14.16 -7.70
C ALA A 273 10.75 12.83 -7.91
N ILE A 274 10.16 11.87 -8.64
CA ILE A 274 10.73 10.53 -8.87
C ILE A 274 11.01 10.35 -10.37
N SER A 275 12.18 9.78 -10.71
CA SER A 275 12.50 9.42 -12.09
C SER A 275 11.58 8.30 -12.57
N VAL A 276 11.12 8.36 -13.82
CA VAL A 276 10.37 7.26 -14.45
C VAL A 276 11.20 5.97 -14.50
N GLU A 277 12.53 6.10 -14.60
CA GLU A 277 13.47 4.96 -14.56
C GLU A 277 13.42 4.23 -13.21
N ASP A 278 13.15 4.95 -12.12
CA ASP A 278 13.10 4.38 -10.78
C ASP A 278 11.76 3.70 -10.47
N TRP A 279 10.78 3.74 -11.38
CA TRP A 279 9.45 3.17 -11.15
C TRP A 279 9.49 1.65 -10.97
N GLU A 280 10.50 0.96 -11.51
CA GLU A 280 10.71 -0.48 -11.27
C GLU A 280 10.92 -0.82 -9.78
N LYS A 281 11.37 0.14 -8.97
CA LYS A 281 11.51 -0.04 -7.52
C LYS A 281 10.16 -0.05 -6.81
N TYR A 282 9.09 0.35 -7.50
CA TYR A 282 7.72 0.48 -6.99
C TYR A 282 6.75 -0.49 -7.67
N LEU A 283 7.23 -1.62 -8.19
CA LEU A 283 6.40 -2.60 -8.92
C LEU A 283 5.12 -3.02 -8.20
N LEU A 284 5.17 -3.26 -6.88
CA LEU A 284 4.00 -3.61 -6.07
C LEU A 284 2.91 -2.53 -6.06
N ASP A 285 3.29 -1.27 -6.24
CA ASP A 285 2.38 -0.13 -6.31
C ASP A 285 1.79 0.01 -7.72
N LEU A 286 2.59 -0.31 -8.74
CA LEU A 286 2.19 -0.32 -10.16
C LEU A 286 1.24 -1.48 -10.49
N GLU A 287 1.37 -2.65 -9.85
CA GLU A 287 0.44 -3.79 -10.03
C GLU A 287 -1.02 -3.42 -9.74
N LYS A 288 -1.24 -2.40 -8.91
CA LYS A 288 -2.58 -1.94 -8.53
C LYS A 288 -3.16 -0.90 -9.50
N MET A 289 -2.37 -0.46 -10.48
CA MET A 289 -2.75 0.51 -11.51
C MET A 289 -3.15 -0.18 -12.80
N SER A 290 -4.09 0.41 -13.55
CA SER A 290 -4.31 -0.03 -14.92
C SER A 290 -3.15 0.42 -15.82
N GLY A 291 -2.87 -0.32 -16.89
CA GLY A 291 -1.86 0.10 -17.88
C GLY A 291 -2.19 1.46 -18.52
N ALA A 292 -3.48 1.80 -18.62
CA ALA A 292 -3.91 3.12 -19.09
C ALA A 292 -3.54 4.24 -18.11
N ASP A 293 -3.71 4.02 -16.80
CA ASP A 293 -3.31 5.00 -15.78
C ASP A 293 -1.80 5.23 -15.77
N ALA A 294 -1.02 4.15 -15.90
CA ALA A 294 0.44 4.24 -15.99
C ALA A 294 0.87 5.02 -17.25
N PHE A 295 0.29 4.72 -18.41
CA PHE A 295 0.55 5.44 -19.65
C PHE A 295 0.21 6.93 -19.54
N HIS A 296 -0.94 7.28 -18.97
CA HIS A 296 -1.33 8.68 -18.77
C HIS A 296 -0.40 9.41 -17.81
N LEU A 297 0.10 8.73 -16.77
CA LEU A 297 1.06 9.31 -15.84
C LEU A 297 2.44 9.53 -16.50
N GLN A 298 2.91 8.59 -17.31
CA GLN A 298 4.16 8.74 -18.07
C GLN A 298 4.09 9.90 -19.06
N GLU A 299 2.98 10.00 -19.81
CA GLU A 299 2.78 11.11 -20.75
C GLU A 299 2.67 12.46 -20.02
N TYR A 300 2.04 12.48 -18.84
CA TYR A 300 2.02 13.66 -17.98
C TYR A 300 3.43 14.05 -17.53
N HIS A 301 4.22 13.10 -17.03
CA HIS A 301 5.61 13.33 -16.61
C HIS A 301 6.45 13.90 -17.76
N ARG A 302 6.36 13.31 -18.95
CA ARG A 302 7.04 13.80 -20.17
C ARG A 302 6.66 15.24 -20.51
N ARG A 303 5.38 15.60 -20.41
CA ARG A 303 4.89 16.96 -20.67
C ARG A 303 5.37 17.95 -19.60
N CYS A 304 5.44 17.53 -18.34
CA CYS A 304 6.02 18.32 -17.25
C CYS A 304 7.53 18.55 -17.45
N SER A 305 8.29 17.51 -17.82
CA SER A 305 9.71 17.65 -18.16
C SER A 305 9.93 18.61 -19.30
N LYS A 306 9.11 18.54 -20.35
CA LYS A 306 9.17 19.53 -21.43
C LYS A 306 8.90 20.95 -20.92
N ALA A 307 7.84 21.17 -20.15
CA ALA A 307 7.52 22.50 -19.62
C ALA A 307 8.62 23.06 -18.71
N ALA A 308 9.23 22.22 -17.88
CA ALA A 308 10.36 22.60 -17.04
C ALA A 308 11.60 22.96 -17.85
N LEU A 309 11.90 22.17 -18.89
CA LEU A 309 13.02 22.44 -19.80
C LEU A 309 12.82 23.69 -20.65
N ASP A 310 11.59 23.96 -21.09
CA ASP A 310 11.27 25.20 -21.82
C ASP A 310 11.59 26.44 -20.95
N ILE A 311 11.42 26.35 -19.63
CA ILE A 311 11.87 27.39 -18.67
C ILE A 311 13.39 27.43 -18.58
N ALA A 312 14.06 26.29 -18.48
CA ALA A 312 15.52 26.21 -18.35
C ALA A 312 16.28 26.62 -19.62
N HIS A 313 15.66 26.48 -20.80
CA HIS A 313 16.25 26.81 -22.10
C HIS A 313 15.80 28.16 -22.68
N GLY A 314 14.78 28.78 -22.07
CA GLY A 314 14.29 30.09 -22.48
C GLY A 314 15.06 31.24 -21.81
N ASP A 315 14.44 32.41 -21.79
CA ASP A 315 15.05 33.65 -21.26
C ASP A 315 14.96 33.77 -19.73
N VAL A 316 14.24 32.84 -19.06
CA VAL A 316 14.01 32.90 -17.61
C VAL A 316 15.32 32.85 -16.81
N PRO A 317 16.29 31.95 -17.09
CA PRO A 317 17.56 31.93 -16.37
C PRO A 317 18.37 33.20 -16.60
N GLU A 318 18.23 33.81 -17.78
CA GLU A 318 18.89 35.07 -18.10
C GLU A 318 18.29 36.23 -17.30
N THR A 319 16.97 36.40 -17.37
CA THR A 319 16.23 37.49 -16.70
C THR A 319 16.30 37.38 -15.18
N LEU A 320 16.13 36.18 -14.62
CA LEU A 320 16.33 35.94 -13.17
C LEU A 320 17.80 36.08 -12.77
N GLY A 321 18.73 35.87 -13.71
CA GLY A 321 20.17 35.94 -13.50
C GLY A 321 20.71 37.37 -13.31
N GLU A 322 19.92 38.40 -13.54
CA GLU A 322 20.37 39.80 -13.43
C GLU A 322 20.91 40.14 -12.05
N GLY A 323 22.08 40.78 -12.00
CA GLY A 323 22.75 41.18 -10.75
C GLY A 323 23.53 40.09 -10.03
N PHE A 324 23.37 38.81 -10.42
CA PHE A 324 24.14 37.71 -9.84
C PHE A 324 25.55 37.58 -10.44
N ILE A 325 26.47 37.01 -9.67
CA ILE A 325 27.91 37.03 -9.98
C ILE A 325 28.26 36.41 -11.34
N TRP A 326 27.51 35.43 -11.82
CA TRP A 326 27.71 34.85 -13.16
C TRP A 326 27.33 35.75 -14.34
N ARG A 327 26.78 36.94 -14.06
CA ARG A 327 26.50 37.99 -15.05
C ARG A 327 27.36 39.23 -14.86
N VAL A 328 27.80 39.50 -13.63
CA VAL A 328 28.47 40.77 -13.27
C VAL A 328 29.96 40.64 -12.96
N CYS A 329 30.51 39.42 -12.96
CA CYS A 329 31.94 39.17 -12.81
C CYS A 329 32.74 39.95 -13.86
N ARG A 330 33.78 40.66 -13.41
CA ARG A 330 34.65 41.48 -14.29
C ARG A 330 36.04 40.90 -14.48
N THR A 331 36.31 39.76 -13.84
CA THR A 331 37.58 39.04 -13.99
C THR A 331 37.79 38.62 -15.45
N ASP A 332 39.04 38.67 -15.91
CA ASP A 332 39.41 38.34 -17.29
C ASP A 332 38.96 36.92 -17.70
N THR A 333 38.53 36.77 -18.96
CA THR A 333 38.01 35.50 -19.49
C THR A 333 39.02 34.36 -19.51
N SER A 334 40.33 34.64 -19.42
CA SER A 334 41.36 33.63 -19.23
C SER A 334 41.27 32.94 -17.86
N VAL A 335 40.83 33.67 -16.84
CA VAL A 335 40.65 33.17 -15.46
C VAL A 335 39.20 32.72 -15.25
N CYS A 336 38.23 33.46 -15.80
CA CYS A 336 36.81 33.18 -15.68
C CYS A 336 36.17 33.03 -17.06
N PRO A 337 36.32 31.86 -17.72
CA PRO A 337 35.86 31.68 -19.08
C PRO A 337 34.33 31.75 -19.18
N VAL A 338 33.86 32.28 -20.30
CA VAL A 338 32.45 32.23 -20.71
C VAL A 338 32.24 31.09 -21.69
N THR A 339 31.04 30.53 -21.69
CA THR A 339 30.61 29.50 -22.63
C THR A 339 29.20 29.78 -23.11
N ASP A 340 28.83 29.16 -24.21
CA ASP A 340 27.45 29.17 -24.68
C ASP A 340 26.64 28.13 -23.89
N GLY A 341 25.43 28.53 -23.47
CA GLY A 341 24.45 27.70 -22.81
C GLY A 341 23.16 27.61 -23.63
N PRO A 342 22.11 26.99 -23.06
CA PRO A 342 20.82 26.89 -23.71
C PRO A 342 20.16 28.27 -23.84
N GLY A 343 20.30 28.91 -25.01
CA GLY A 343 19.64 30.19 -25.34
C GLY A 343 20.45 31.45 -25.02
N PHE A 344 21.55 31.36 -24.26
CA PHE A 344 22.34 32.54 -23.87
C PHE A 344 23.78 32.19 -23.50
N ARG A 345 24.64 33.23 -23.41
CA ARG A 345 26.07 33.12 -23.08
C ARG A 345 26.34 33.59 -21.65
N GLY A 346 27.17 32.86 -20.90
CA GLY A 346 27.42 33.14 -19.49
C GLY A 346 28.70 32.51 -18.96
N LEU A 347 29.00 32.70 -17.67
CA LEU A 347 30.21 32.10 -17.07
C LEU A 347 30.15 30.57 -17.13
N LYS A 348 31.24 29.97 -17.59
CA LYS A 348 31.38 28.53 -17.82
C LYS A 348 31.10 27.70 -16.58
N TRP A 349 31.55 28.16 -15.40
CA TRP A 349 31.32 27.43 -14.16
C TRP A 349 29.83 27.34 -13.81
N TRP A 350 29.04 28.36 -14.14
CA TRP A 350 27.61 28.38 -13.85
C TRP A 350 26.82 27.59 -14.90
N ILE A 351 27.15 27.75 -16.19
CA ILE A 351 26.50 26.96 -17.26
C ILE A 351 26.83 25.47 -17.11
N ASP A 352 28.12 25.11 -17.13
CA ASP A 352 28.54 23.72 -17.13
C ASP A 352 28.47 23.07 -15.75
N GLY A 353 28.49 23.87 -14.68
CA GLY A 353 28.52 23.38 -13.30
C GLY A 353 27.16 23.37 -12.62
N TYR A 354 26.22 24.22 -13.04
CA TYR A 354 24.89 24.33 -12.42
C TYR A 354 23.77 24.12 -13.44
N LEU A 355 23.68 24.94 -14.48
CA LEU A 355 22.51 24.96 -15.37
C LEU A 355 22.34 23.68 -16.20
N LEU A 356 23.40 23.20 -16.86
CA LEU A 356 23.33 21.97 -17.67
C LEU A 356 23.03 20.72 -16.79
N PRO A 357 23.64 20.54 -15.60
CA PRO A 357 23.21 19.53 -14.65
C PRO A 357 21.73 19.66 -14.24
N CYS A 358 21.24 20.88 -13.97
CA CYS A 358 19.83 21.13 -13.67
C CYS A 358 18.92 20.67 -14.82
N CYS A 359 19.27 20.97 -16.08
CA CYS A 359 18.49 20.53 -17.24
C CYS A 359 18.38 19.00 -17.29
N LYS A 360 19.49 18.28 -17.09
CA LYS A 360 19.50 16.81 -17.02
C LYS A 360 18.65 16.26 -15.86
N ASN A 361 18.67 16.94 -14.72
CA ASN A 361 17.82 16.57 -13.59
C ASN A 361 16.35 16.82 -13.87
N LEU A 362 16.00 17.92 -14.54
CA LEU A 362 14.62 18.28 -14.90
C LEU A 362 14.01 17.33 -15.95
N GLU A 363 14.82 16.73 -16.82
CA GLU A 363 14.37 15.64 -17.70
C GLU A 363 13.74 14.49 -16.90
N LYS A 364 14.37 14.13 -15.77
CA LYS A 364 13.98 13.01 -14.92
C LYS A 364 13.02 13.38 -13.80
N ARG A 365 13.19 14.56 -13.21
CA ARG A 365 12.49 15.04 -12.02
C ARG A 365 12.07 16.50 -12.22
N PRO A 366 10.96 16.74 -12.96
CA PRO A 366 10.53 18.08 -13.34
C PRO A 366 9.82 18.80 -12.19
N THR A 367 10.61 19.17 -11.18
CA THR A 367 10.18 19.92 -10.00
C THR A 367 11.25 20.95 -9.65
N GLY A 368 10.84 22.12 -9.18
CA GLY A 368 11.75 23.17 -8.73
C GLY A 368 12.74 22.72 -7.66
N LYS A 369 12.35 21.76 -6.81
CA LYS A 369 13.27 21.22 -5.79
C LYS A 369 14.51 20.55 -6.38
N SER A 370 14.45 19.99 -7.60
CA SER A 370 15.57 19.27 -8.18
C SER A 370 16.74 20.19 -8.58
N VAL A 371 16.48 21.49 -8.76
CA VAL A 371 17.53 22.51 -9.01
C VAL A 371 18.07 23.15 -7.74
N GLU A 372 17.51 22.80 -6.59
CA GLU A 372 17.88 23.26 -5.24
C GLU A 372 18.69 22.21 -4.45
N GLU A 373 18.97 21.04 -5.02
CA GLU A 373 19.72 19.98 -4.35
C GLU A 373 21.21 20.28 -4.23
N ASP A 374 21.81 19.97 -3.08
CA ASP A 374 23.23 20.23 -2.76
C ASP A 374 24.22 19.75 -3.84
N GLU A 375 23.88 18.66 -4.55
CA GLU A 375 24.69 18.14 -5.66
C GLU A 375 24.82 19.16 -6.80
N MET A 376 23.75 19.91 -7.10
CA MET A 376 23.74 20.95 -8.14
C MET A 376 24.66 22.11 -7.78
N PHE A 377 24.75 22.45 -6.50
CA PHE A 377 25.63 23.52 -6.02
C PHE A 377 27.09 23.08 -6.01
N SER A 378 27.35 21.85 -5.54
CA SER A 378 28.69 21.37 -5.24
C SER A 378 29.63 21.43 -6.45
N ALA A 379 29.18 20.99 -7.62
CA ALA A 379 29.99 21.01 -8.84
C ALA A 379 30.24 22.44 -9.36
N ALA A 380 29.23 23.30 -9.30
CA ALA A 380 29.32 24.70 -9.72
C ALA A 380 30.29 25.49 -8.84
N LEU A 381 30.19 25.34 -7.52
CA LEU A 381 31.00 26.09 -6.55
C LEU A 381 32.48 25.71 -6.63
N ARG A 382 32.80 24.42 -6.82
CA ARG A 382 34.19 24.00 -7.03
C ARG A 382 34.82 24.65 -8.27
N LYS A 383 34.04 24.82 -9.35
CA LYS A 383 34.51 25.51 -10.57
C LYS A 383 34.59 27.03 -10.37
N ALA A 384 33.69 27.61 -9.57
CA ALA A 384 33.66 29.05 -9.30
C ALA A 384 34.88 29.54 -8.49
N GLN A 385 35.44 28.68 -7.63
CA GLN A 385 36.59 28.98 -6.75
C GLN A 385 37.85 29.45 -7.48
N ILE A 386 37.99 29.17 -8.78
CA ILE A 386 39.15 29.57 -9.59
C ILE A 386 39.21 31.10 -9.73
N CYS A 387 38.06 31.76 -9.82
CA CYS A 387 37.96 33.21 -9.95
C CYS A 387 37.73 33.84 -8.56
N PRO A 388 38.59 34.78 -8.09
CA PRO A 388 38.45 35.40 -6.76
C PRO A 388 37.08 36.05 -6.53
N GLU A 389 36.58 36.83 -7.51
CA GLU A 389 35.26 37.48 -7.41
C GLU A 389 34.11 36.46 -7.33
N CYS A 390 34.19 35.39 -8.13
CA CYS A 390 33.18 34.34 -8.13
C CYS A 390 33.23 33.51 -6.85
N ASN A 391 34.42 33.26 -6.29
CA ASN A 391 34.59 32.52 -5.06
C ASN A 391 33.86 33.18 -3.88
N GLU A 392 33.95 34.51 -3.75
CA GLU A 392 33.34 35.25 -2.65
C GLU A 392 31.80 35.25 -2.68
N ARG A 393 31.21 35.29 -3.89
CA ARG A 393 29.77 35.52 -4.05
C ARG A 393 28.97 34.31 -4.52
N SER A 394 29.59 33.36 -5.24
CA SER A 394 28.88 32.28 -5.94
C SER A 394 27.93 31.49 -5.04
N PHE A 395 28.33 31.16 -3.81
CA PHE A 395 27.47 30.45 -2.86
C PHE A 395 26.23 31.25 -2.47
N VAL A 396 26.41 32.51 -2.08
CA VAL A 396 25.30 33.39 -1.66
C VAL A 396 24.34 33.65 -2.80
N ASP A 397 24.89 33.88 -4.00
CA ASP A 397 24.10 34.19 -5.19
C ASP A 397 23.33 32.96 -5.67
N LEU A 398 23.94 31.77 -5.73
CA LEU A 398 23.24 30.52 -6.06
C LEU A 398 22.13 30.21 -5.06
N LYS A 399 22.37 30.39 -3.75
CA LYS A 399 21.38 30.13 -2.71
C LYS A 399 20.15 31.03 -2.80
N LYS A 400 20.30 32.23 -3.38
CA LYS A 400 19.19 33.15 -3.66
C LYS A 400 18.50 32.84 -4.98
N TYR A 401 19.27 32.48 -6.00
CA TYR A 401 18.76 32.23 -7.34
C TYR A 401 17.99 30.91 -7.45
N ALA A 402 18.52 29.80 -6.90
CA ALA A 402 17.94 28.47 -7.10
C ALA A 402 16.46 28.37 -6.69
N PRO A 403 16.00 28.94 -5.55
CA PRO A 403 14.58 28.92 -5.20
C PRO A 403 13.70 29.76 -6.13
N LEU A 404 14.23 30.86 -6.69
CA LEU A 404 13.50 31.68 -7.68
C LEU A 404 13.33 30.92 -8.99
N PHE A 405 14.40 30.26 -9.44
CA PHE A 405 14.41 29.42 -10.62
C PHE A 405 13.50 28.20 -10.45
N GLY A 406 13.59 27.52 -9.30
CA GLY A 406 12.74 26.41 -8.93
C GLY A 406 11.25 26.79 -8.91
N LYS A 407 10.91 27.96 -8.36
CA LYS A 407 9.55 28.49 -8.38
C LYS A 407 9.03 28.72 -9.80
N ALA A 408 9.83 29.30 -10.69
CA ALA A 408 9.44 29.52 -12.08
C ALA A 408 9.18 28.19 -12.82
N ILE A 409 9.98 27.15 -12.53
CA ILE A 409 9.77 25.79 -13.02
C ILE A 409 8.44 25.22 -12.51
N ASP A 410 8.20 25.28 -11.19
CA ASP A 410 6.96 24.76 -10.59
C ASP A 410 5.72 25.48 -11.12
N GLU A 411 5.78 26.80 -11.37
CA GLU A 411 4.69 27.58 -11.98
C GLU A 411 4.41 27.16 -13.43
N ALA A 412 5.43 26.80 -14.20
CA ALA A 412 5.25 26.29 -15.56
C ALA A 412 4.69 24.87 -15.57
N VAL A 413 5.23 24.00 -14.71
CA VAL A 413 4.78 22.62 -14.54
C VAL A 413 3.32 22.56 -14.05
N ALA A 414 2.91 23.45 -13.13
CA ALA A 414 1.54 23.51 -12.63
C ALA A 414 0.48 23.80 -13.71
N LYS A 415 0.87 24.39 -14.85
CA LYS A 415 -0.03 24.62 -16.00
C LYS A 415 -0.26 23.34 -16.82
N VAL A 416 0.56 22.32 -16.63
CA VAL A 416 0.41 21.02 -17.30
C VAL A 416 -0.71 20.25 -16.59
N VAL A 417 -1.77 19.94 -17.32
CA VAL A 417 -2.90 19.17 -16.77
C VAL A 417 -2.78 17.70 -17.16
N LEU A 418 -2.88 16.84 -16.14
CA LEU A 418 -3.08 15.40 -16.33
C LEU A 418 -4.44 15.14 -16.98
N SER A 419 -4.42 14.62 -18.20
CA SER A 419 -5.63 14.30 -18.97
C SER A 419 -6.20 12.96 -18.52
N PHE A 420 -7.34 12.97 -17.84
CA PHE A 420 -8.13 11.76 -17.59
C PHE A 420 -9.19 11.57 -18.68
N ARG A 421 -9.28 10.36 -19.24
CA ARG A 421 -10.54 9.86 -19.83
C ARG A 421 -11.35 9.10 -18.79
N LEU A 422 -11.48 9.66 -17.59
CA LEU A 422 -12.42 9.11 -16.60
C LEU A 422 -13.80 9.65 -16.97
N LYS A 423 -14.66 8.80 -17.52
CA LYS A 423 -16.10 9.08 -17.54
C LYS A 423 -16.51 9.26 -16.07
N LEU A 424 -16.77 10.50 -15.67
CA LEU A 424 -17.36 10.83 -14.38
C LEU A 424 -18.65 10.02 -14.26
N GLN A 425 -18.79 9.29 -13.15
CA GLN A 425 -20.02 8.60 -12.79
C GLN A 425 -20.90 9.53 -11.98
#